data_AF-A0A523T5Y6-F1
#
_entry.id   AF-A0A523T5Y6-F1
#
_cell.length_a   1.000
_cell.length_b   1.000
_cell.length_c   1.000
_cell.angle_alpha   90.00
_cell.angle_beta   90.00
_cell.angle_gamma   90.00
#
_symmetry.space_group_name_H-M   'P 1'
#
loop_
_entity.id
_entity.type
_entity.pdbx_description
1 polymer ?
#
loop_
_entity_poly.entity_id
_entity_poly.type
_entity_poly.pdbx_seq_one_letter_code
_entity_poly.pdbx_strand_id
1 'polypeptide(L)'
;MAKKKREKPRREFTRRQLSRWQQQKRRQRIILSLGIFVIVAALIIVGSGWYINEYQPLHQTVIRVNDTEFDMDYYVKMIKLYGKGQPTILMPIVADSVITTIQQNELIRQAALKMDIIISQDEVDEELKRRDPPLGKDYREIVRAEMLIDKLREEYFENEVPLYSEQRHIMAMLLESEAQADEVRLRLEAGESFGDLTEEFSVEALTQAESGDLGWRPRDVLTILLGTPILEEYAFSSEAGVLSQPVYDEEITTEGGYWLIKVVAIEDNRLIEDNDRDLLKAVALNDWASSLWDDPENIIEVYLDSSQIAWAVEKALRG
;
A
#
# COMPACT_ATOMS: atom_id res chain seq x y z
N MET A 1 -90.37 -16.21 15.09
CA MET A 1 -89.53 -16.06 16.30
C MET A 1 -88.36 -15.12 15.98
N ALA A 2 -88.20 -14.01 16.70
CA ALA A 2 -87.00 -13.17 16.64
C ALA A 2 -86.76 -12.53 18.02
N LYS A 3 -85.66 -12.91 18.70
CA LYS A 3 -85.26 -12.34 19.99
C LYS A 3 -84.63 -10.96 19.78
N LYS A 4 -85.32 -9.89 20.18
CA LYS A 4 -84.75 -8.52 20.26
C LYS A 4 -83.64 -8.49 21.33
N LYS A 5 -82.40 -8.17 20.93
CA LYS A 5 -81.28 -7.85 21.83
C LYS A 5 -81.65 -6.62 22.67
N ARG A 6 -81.57 -6.72 24.00
CA ARG A 6 -81.67 -5.57 24.91
C ARG A 6 -80.38 -4.77 24.85
N GLU A 7 -80.45 -3.53 24.38
CA GLU A 7 -79.36 -2.56 24.52
C GLU A 7 -79.21 -2.17 25.99
N LYS A 8 -77.99 -2.23 26.52
CA LYS A 8 -77.68 -1.76 27.88
C LYS A 8 -77.80 -0.23 27.92
N PRO A 9 -78.34 0.38 28.99
CA PRO A 9 -78.45 1.83 29.08
C PRO A 9 -77.06 2.48 29.03
N ARG A 10 -76.90 3.53 28.22
CA ARG A 10 -75.68 4.34 28.20
C ARG A 10 -75.53 5.01 29.55
N ARG A 11 -74.41 4.75 30.22
CA ARG A 11 -74.06 5.32 31.52
C ARG A 11 -73.96 6.85 31.38
N GLU A 12 -74.91 7.60 31.92
CA GLU A 12 -74.85 9.06 31.96
C GLU A 12 -73.94 9.52 33.10
N PHE A 13 -72.84 10.19 32.76
CA PHE A 13 -71.89 10.73 33.74
C PHE A 13 -72.39 12.07 34.29
N THR A 14 -72.33 12.24 35.61
CA THR A 14 -72.72 13.50 36.27
C THR A 14 -71.81 14.68 35.86
N ARG A 15 -72.31 15.93 35.84
CA ARG A 15 -71.53 17.14 35.46
C ARG A 15 -70.18 17.28 36.21
N ARG A 16 -70.13 16.85 37.48
CA ARG A 16 -68.88 16.82 38.28
C ARG A 16 -67.90 15.72 37.83
N GLN A 17 -68.38 14.59 37.32
CA GLN A 17 -67.54 13.52 36.75
C GLN A 17 -66.97 13.90 35.39
N LEU A 18 -67.73 14.61 34.55
CA LEU A 18 -67.27 15.12 33.25
C LEU A 18 -66.13 16.14 33.38
N SER A 19 -66.21 17.05 34.36
CA SER A 19 -65.17 18.03 34.68
C SER A 19 -63.84 17.36 35.09
N ARG A 20 -63.89 16.38 36.00
CA ARG A 20 -62.70 15.61 36.42
C ARG A 20 -62.10 14.80 35.27
N TRP A 21 -62.94 14.22 34.42
CA TRP A 21 -62.51 13.47 33.24
C TRP A 21 -61.85 14.35 32.17
N GLN A 22 -62.38 15.56 31.92
CA GLN A 22 -61.75 16.53 31.02
C GLN A 22 -60.41 17.04 31.57
N GLN A 23 -60.30 17.29 32.88
CA GLN A 23 -59.04 17.64 33.53
C GLN A 23 -58.02 16.49 33.45
N GLN A 24 -58.44 15.24 33.66
CA GLN A 24 -57.59 14.06 33.47
C GLN A 24 -57.13 13.90 32.03
N LYS A 25 -58.00 14.07 31.03
CA LYS A 25 -57.62 14.02 29.61
C LYS A 25 -56.65 15.13 29.20
N ARG A 26 -56.77 16.33 29.77
CA ARG A 26 -55.80 17.42 29.57
C ARG A 26 -54.46 17.08 30.19
N ARG A 27 -54.43 16.62 31.45
CA ARG A 27 -53.19 16.19 32.12
C ARG A 27 -52.54 15.02 31.39
N GLN A 28 -53.32 14.04 30.94
CA GLN A 28 -52.83 12.89 30.19
C GLN A 28 -52.26 13.31 28.83
N ARG A 29 -52.90 14.24 28.11
CA ARG A 29 -52.33 14.82 26.88
C ARG A 29 -51.02 15.55 27.15
N ILE A 30 -50.97 16.40 28.18
CA ILE A 30 -49.73 17.12 28.55
C ILE A 30 -48.61 16.15 28.92
N ILE A 31 -48.90 15.10 29.70
CA ILE A 31 -47.92 14.06 30.07
C ILE A 31 -47.45 13.28 28.84
N LEU A 32 -48.36 12.91 27.93
CA LEU A 32 -47.99 12.24 26.67
C LEU A 32 -47.14 13.16 25.77
N SER A 33 -47.51 14.43 25.64
CA SER A 33 -46.73 15.44 24.90
C SER A 33 -45.35 15.63 25.50
N LEU A 34 -45.24 15.69 26.82
CA LEU A 34 -43.96 15.81 27.54
C LEU A 34 -43.12 14.54 27.35
N GLY A 35 -43.71 13.36 27.42
CA GLY A 35 -43.02 12.09 27.16
C GLY A 35 -42.48 12.01 25.74
N ILE A 36 -43.29 12.37 24.73
CA ILE A 36 -42.84 12.45 23.33
C ILE A 36 -41.71 13.47 23.18
N PHE A 37 -41.85 14.65 23.80
CA PHE A 37 -40.82 15.68 23.75
C PHE A 37 -39.49 15.20 24.34
N VAL A 38 -39.51 14.51 25.49
CA VAL A 38 -38.29 13.94 26.09
C VAL A 38 -37.65 12.89 25.19
N ILE A 39 -38.44 12.01 24.57
CA ILE A 39 -37.94 11.01 23.63
C ILE A 39 -37.30 11.68 22.40
N VAL A 40 -37.98 12.68 21.81
CA VAL A 40 -37.44 13.42 20.66
C VAL A 40 -36.16 14.17 21.03
N ALA A 41 -36.12 14.82 22.20
CA ALA A 41 -34.92 15.49 22.68
C ALA A 41 -33.75 14.50 22.90
N ALA A 42 -34.03 13.33 23.47
CA ALA A 42 -33.03 12.28 23.63
C ALA A 42 -32.51 11.76 22.27
N LEU A 43 -33.40 11.53 21.30
CA LEU A 43 -33.02 11.13 19.95
C LEU A 43 -32.19 12.21 19.24
N ILE A 44 -32.51 13.49 19.43
CA ILE A 44 -31.71 14.60 18.88
C ILE A 44 -30.32 14.61 19.51
N ILE A 45 -30.20 14.47 20.84
CA ILE A 45 -28.89 14.47 21.51
C ILE A 45 -28.03 13.29 21.04
N VAL A 46 -28.62 12.09 20.98
CA VAL A 46 -27.93 10.88 20.49
C VAL A 46 -27.56 11.04 19.02
N GLY A 47 -28.49 11.50 18.19
CA GLY A 47 -28.28 11.73 16.76
C GLY A 47 -27.20 12.77 16.47
N SER A 48 -27.22 13.90 17.17
CA SER A 48 -26.18 14.94 17.06
C SER A 48 -24.83 14.46 17.57
N GLY A 49 -24.80 13.72 18.68
CA GLY A 49 -23.58 13.13 19.21
C GLY A 49 -22.93 12.14 18.23
N TRP A 50 -23.74 11.29 17.59
CA TRP A 50 -23.27 10.41 16.53
C TRP A 50 -22.81 11.19 15.30
N TYR A 51 -23.58 12.18 14.86
CA TYR A 51 -23.22 12.98 13.68
C TYR A 51 -21.87 13.69 13.83
N ILE A 52 -21.62 14.34 14.98
CA ILE A 52 -20.40 15.11 15.23
C ILE A 52 -19.18 14.21 15.45
N ASN A 53 -19.35 13.07 16.13
CA ASN A 53 -18.22 12.22 16.53
C ASN A 53 -17.90 11.09 15.53
N GLU A 54 -18.86 10.69 14.70
CA GLU A 54 -18.73 9.55 13.78
C GLU A 54 -18.87 9.98 12.33
N TYR A 55 -20.00 10.60 11.97
CA TYR A 55 -20.31 10.87 10.56
C TYR A 55 -19.47 12.03 9.99
N GLN A 56 -19.44 13.17 10.67
CA GLN A 56 -18.75 14.36 10.16
C GLN A 56 -17.25 14.13 9.98
N PRO A 57 -16.50 13.51 10.92
CA PRO A 57 -15.07 13.28 10.74
C PRO A 57 -14.76 12.40 9.53
N LEU A 58 -15.60 11.38 9.24
CA LEU A 58 -15.43 10.48 8.10
C LEU A 58 -15.54 11.18 6.73
N HIS A 59 -16.29 12.28 6.63
CA HIS A 59 -16.52 12.99 5.36
C HIS A 59 -15.68 14.26 5.20
N GLN A 60 -14.68 14.46 6.06
CA GLN A 60 -13.74 15.56 5.91
C GLN A 60 -12.68 15.19 4.88
N THR A 61 -12.38 16.10 3.95
CA THR A 61 -11.24 16.00 3.06
C THR A 61 -9.95 16.00 3.89
N VAL A 62 -9.14 14.96 3.72
CA VAL A 62 -7.90 14.73 4.47
C VAL A 62 -6.67 14.78 3.57
N ILE A 63 -6.84 14.48 2.29
CA ILE A 63 -5.77 14.55 1.28
C ILE A 63 -6.38 15.16 0.00
N ARG A 64 -5.66 16.07 -0.63
CA ARG A 64 -5.96 16.57 -1.98
C ARG A 64 -4.77 16.34 -2.89
N VAL A 65 -5.04 15.86 -4.10
CA VAL A 65 -4.07 15.70 -5.18
C VAL A 65 -4.67 16.34 -6.43
N ASN A 66 -4.09 17.46 -6.85
CA ASN A 66 -4.63 18.33 -7.89
C ASN A 66 -6.10 18.70 -7.61
N ASP A 67 -7.01 18.29 -8.48
CA ASP A 67 -8.45 18.53 -8.37
C ASP A 67 -9.23 17.42 -7.65
N THR A 68 -8.55 16.33 -7.27
CA THR A 68 -9.17 15.19 -6.57
C THR A 68 -9.01 15.31 -5.06
N GLU A 69 -10.11 15.10 -4.34
CA GLU A 69 -10.16 15.11 -2.88
C GLU A 69 -10.48 13.71 -2.33
N PHE A 70 -9.75 13.32 -1.30
CA PHE A 70 -9.96 12.07 -0.56
C PHE A 70 -10.41 12.39 0.86
N ASP A 71 -11.47 11.72 1.29
CA ASP A 71 -12.02 11.87 2.62
C ASP A 71 -11.42 10.88 3.64
N MET A 72 -11.70 11.15 4.90
CA MET A 72 -11.25 10.32 6.02
C MET A 72 -11.78 8.88 5.93
N ASP A 73 -12.98 8.66 5.39
CA ASP A 73 -13.54 7.32 5.19
C ASP A 73 -12.69 6.50 4.19
N TYR A 74 -12.29 7.10 3.08
CA TYR A 74 -11.37 6.50 2.13
C TYR A 74 -10.01 6.16 2.78
N TYR A 75 -9.46 7.10 3.55
CA TYR A 75 -8.22 6.89 4.29
C TYR A 75 -8.31 5.72 5.29
N VAL A 76 -9.39 5.65 6.08
CA VAL A 76 -9.64 4.54 7.02
C VAL A 76 -9.78 3.20 6.27
N LYS A 77 -10.44 3.18 5.12
CA LYS A 77 -10.57 1.97 4.28
C LYS A 77 -9.22 1.50 3.74
N MET A 78 -8.36 2.42 3.31
CA MET A 78 -6.99 2.11 2.90
C MET A 78 -6.19 1.52 4.07
N ILE A 79 -6.20 2.16 5.25
CA ILE A 79 -5.54 1.61 6.46
C ILE A 79 -6.03 0.21 6.77
N LYS A 80 -7.34 -0.03 6.67
CA LYS A 80 -7.93 -1.35 6.93
C LYS A 80 -7.47 -2.40 5.93
N LEU A 81 -7.37 -2.05 4.64
CA LEU A 81 -6.93 -2.98 3.61
C LEU A 81 -5.43 -3.30 3.73
N TYR A 82 -4.59 -2.28 3.81
CA TYR A 82 -3.12 -2.44 3.88
C TYR A 82 -2.63 -2.90 5.26
N GLY A 83 -3.37 -2.60 6.33
CA GLY A 83 -3.08 -3.07 7.68
C GLY A 83 -3.58 -4.48 7.98
N LYS A 84 -4.28 -5.12 7.05
CA LYS A 84 -4.83 -6.46 7.26
C LYS A 84 -3.70 -7.47 7.52
N GLY A 85 -3.76 -8.11 8.69
CA GLY A 85 -2.75 -9.09 9.13
C GLY A 85 -1.52 -8.48 9.82
N GLN A 86 -1.41 -7.15 9.85
CA GLN A 86 -0.32 -6.47 10.55
C GLN A 86 -0.55 -6.43 12.07
N PRO A 87 0.50 -6.55 12.89
CA PRO A 87 0.43 -6.28 14.32
C PRO A 87 -0.11 -4.88 14.61
N THR A 88 -0.97 -4.75 15.63
CA THR A 88 -1.57 -3.46 16.02
C THR A 88 -0.54 -2.36 16.28
N ILE A 89 0.65 -2.72 16.77
CA ILE A 89 1.75 -1.78 17.03
C ILE A 89 2.32 -1.15 15.74
N LEU A 90 2.18 -1.82 14.59
CA LEU A 90 2.64 -1.31 13.29
C LEU A 90 1.58 -0.47 12.57
N MET A 91 0.34 -0.44 13.06
CA MET A 91 -0.75 0.30 12.39
C MET A 91 -0.48 1.80 12.22
N PRO A 92 0.20 2.52 13.13
CA PRO A 92 0.60 3.90 12.88
C PRO A 92 1.52 4.04 11.66
N ILE A 93 2.45 3.10 11.47
CA ILE A 93 3.37 3.10 10.32
C ILE A 93 2.60 2.83 9.03
N VAL A 94 1.64 1.90 9.07
CA VAL A 94 0.74 1.64 7.93
C VAL A 94 -0.10 2.86 7.61
N ALA A 95 -0.57 3.59 8.61
CA ALA A 95 -1.36 4.80 8.39
C ALA A 95 -0.55 5.89 7.70
N ASP A 96 0.68 6.13 8.18
CA ASP A 96 1.58 7.09 7.54
C ASP A 96 1.91 6.67 6.09
N SER A 97 2.18 5.39 5.82
CA SER A 97 2.49 4.93 4.46
C SER A 97 1.29 5.05 3.50
N VAL A 98 0.08 4.83 4.01
CA VAL A 98 -1.15 4.98 3.22
C VAL A 98 -1.34 6.41 2.71
N ILE A 99 -0.89 7.44 3.44
CA ILE A 99 -0.95 8.84 2.95
C ILE A 99 -0.18 8.94 1.62
N THR A 100 1.06 8.45 1.61
CA THR A 100 1.91 8.43 0.41
C THR A 100 1.31 7.55 -0.70
N THR A 101 0.75 6.39 -0.35
CA THR A 101 0.07 5.52 -1.33
C THR A 101 -1.10 6.20 -2.00
N ILE A 102 -1.95 6.93 -1.25
CA ILE A 102 -3.09 7.67 -1.82
C ILE A 102 -2.59 8.73 -2.80
N GLN A 103 -1.55 9.47 -2.42
CA GLN A 103 -0.97 10.53 -3.24
C GLN A 103 -0.40 9.97 -4.54
N GLN A 104 0.46 8.96 -4.43
CA GLN A 104 1.09 8.32 -5.59
C GLN A 104 0.06 7.67 -6.52
N ASN A 105 -0.91 6.93 -5.97
CA ASN A 105 -1.95 6.28 -6.76
C ASN A 105 -2.77 7.28 -7.59
N GLU A 106 -3.08 8.45 -7.02
CA GLU A 106 -3.85 9.45 -7.73
C GLU A 106 -3.03 10.16 -8.82
N LEU A 107 -1.75 10.47 -8.56
CA LEU A 107 -0.85 11.00 -9.58
C LEU A 107 -0.72 10.03 -10.75
N ILE A 108 -0.49 8.74 -10.45
CA ILE A 108 -0.43 7.67 -11.45
C ILE A 108 -1.75 7.59 -12.21
N ARG A 109 -2.89 7.65 -11.53
CA ARG A 109 -4.22 7.60 -12.16
C ARG A 109 -4.43 8.75 -13.15
N GLN A 110 -4.08 9.96 -12.76
CA GLN A 110 -4.23 11.13 -13.62
C GLN A 110 -3.26 11.10 -14.80
N ALA A 111 -2.02 10.67 -14.59
CA ALA A 111 -1.02 10.55 -15.64
C ALA A 111 -1.39 9.44 -16.64
N ALA A 112 -1.80 8.27 -16.16
CA ALA A 112 -2.28 7.17 -16.99
C ALA A 112 -3.51 7.56 -17.83
N LEU A 113 -4.42 8.36 -17.27
CA LEU A 113 -5.56 8.89 -18.00
C LEU A 113 -5.14 9.79 -19.18
N LYS A 114 -4.07 10.60 -19.03
CA LYS A 114 -3.51 11.40 -20.13
C LYS A 114 -2.90 10.53 -21.24
N MET A 115 -2.60 9.27 -20.94
CA MET A 115 -2.06 8.27 -21.87
C MET A 115 -3.14 7.31 -22.40
N ASP A 116 -4.43 7.60 -22.16
CA ASP A 116 -5.57 6.75 -22.50
C ASP A 116 -5.54 5.35 -21.87
N ILE A 117 -4.79 5.16 -20.78
CA ILE A 117 -4.72 3.91 -20.03
C ILE A 117 -5.76 3.95 -18.90
N ILE A 118 -6.83 3.19 -19.08
CA ILE A 118 -7.96 3.13 -18.15
C ILE A 118 -8.29 1.69 -17.75
N ILE A 119 -8.85 1.54 -16.54
CA ILE A 119 -9.45 0.30 -16.04
C ILE A 119 -10.96 0.52 -15.94
N SER A 120 -11.72 -0.31 -16.65
CA SER A 120 -13.18 -0.23 -16.66
C SER A 120 -13.80 -0.65 -15.32
N GLN A 121 -15.04 -0.24 -15.08
CA GLN A 121 -15.75 -0.63 -13.86
C GLN A 121 -16.01 -2.13 -13.79
N ASP A 122 -16.25 -2.77 -14.93
CA ASP A 122 -16.52 -4.22 -14.99
C ASP A 122 -15.27 -5.03 -14.63
N GLU A 123 -14.09 -4.62 -15.12
CA GLU A 123 -12.80 -5.23 -14.74
C GLU A 123 -12.57 -5.15 -13.22
N VAL A 124 -12.82 -4.00 -12.60
CA VAL A 124 -12.70 -3.83 -11.14
C VAL A 124 -13.72 -4.69 -10.40
N ASP A 125 -14.97 -4.74 -10.86
CA ASP A 125 -16.02 -5.54 -10.23
C ASP A 125 -15.77 -7.05 -10.35
N GLU A 126 -15.06 -7.50 -11.38
CA GLU A 126 -14.56 -8.87 -11.49
C GLU A 126 -13.39 -9.13 -10.55
N GLU A 127 -12.42 -8.23 -10.49
CA GLU A 127 -11.25 -8.38 -9.62
C GLU A 127 -11.63 -8.40 -8.13
N LEU A 128 -12.55 -7.53 -7.71
CA LEU A 128 -13.10 -7.55 -6.35
C LEU A 128 -13.71 -8.90 -5.95
N LYS A 129 -14.29 -9.64 -6.91
CA LYS A 129 -14.86 -10.98 -6.68
C LYS A 129 -13.80 -12.08 -6.71
N ARG A 130 -12.70 -11.89 -7.45
CA ARG A 130 -11.60 -12.87 -7.55
C ARG A 130 -10.75 -12.92 -6.28
N ARG A 131 -10.65 -11.81 -5.55
CA ARG A 131 -9.90 -11.76 -4.28
C ARG A 131 -10.45 -12.74 -3.25
N ASP A 132 -9.57 -13.23 -2.39
CA ASP A 132 -9.90 -14.14 -1.30
C ASP A 132 -9.55 -13.52 0.07
N PRO A 133 -10.54 -13.18 0.92
CA PRO A 133 -11.97 -13.18 0.62
C PRO A 133 -12.35 -12.05 -0.36
N PRO A 134 -13.50 -12.15 -1.04
CA PRO A 134 -13.99 -11.09 -1.92
C PRO A 134 -14.14 -9.76 -1.20
N LEU A 135 -13.80 -8.67 -1.88
CA LEU A 135 -13.92 -7.32 -1.35
C LEU A 135 -15.26 -6.68 -1.73
N GLY A 136 -15.74 -5.80 -0.85
CA GLY A 136 -16.95 -5.01 -1.09
C GLY A 136 -16.73 -3.93 -2.16
N LYS A 137 -17.84 -3.41 -2.71
CA LYS A 137 -17.81 -2.31 -3.70
C LYS A 137 -17.15 -1.03 -3.19
N ASP A 138 -17.06 -0.89 -1.87
CA ASP A 138 -16.43 0.26 -1.22
C ASP A 138 -14.91 0.32 -1.46
N TYR A 139 -14.29 -0.76 -1.94
CA TYR A 139 -12.86 -0.85 -2.27
C TYR A 139 -12.56 -0.67 -3.77
N ARG A 140 -13.57 -0.31 -4.58
CA ARG A 140 -13.40 -0.19 -6.05
C ARG A 140 -12.27 0.74 -6.45
N GLU A 141 -12.18 1.92 -5.86
CA GLU A 141 -11.14 2.90 -6.23
C GLU A 141 -9.75 2.39 -5.84
N ILE A 142 -9.65 1.72 -4.69
CA ILE A 142 -8.40 1.14 -4.18
C ILE A 142 -7.91 0.04 -5.13
N VAL A 143 -8.80 -0.91 -5.46
CA VAL A 143 -8.49 -2.01 -6.37
C VAL A 143 -8.22 -1.49 -7.79
N ARG A 144 -8.93 -0.45 -8.24
CA ARG A 144 -8.66 0.17 -9.55
C ARG A 144 -7.24 0.72 -9.62
N ALA A 145 -6.78 1.41 -8.58
CA ALA A 145 -5.43 1.94 -8.53
C ALA A 145 -4.37 0.83 -8.59
N GLU A 146 -4.55 -0.26 -7.84
CA GLU A 146 -3.66 -1.43 -7.88
C GLU A 146 -3.63 -2.07 -9.28
N MET A 147 -4.80 -2.31 -9.88
CA MET A 147 -4.89 -2.87 -11.24
C MET A 147 -4.28 -1.96 -12.30
N LEU A 148 -4.36 -0.64 -12.11
CA LEU A 148 -3.79 0.32 -13.04
C LEU A 148 -2.25 0.29 -13.01
N ILE A 149 -1.65 0.13 -11.84
CA ILE A 149 -0.19 -0.05 -11.69
C ILE A 149 0.25 -1.32 -12.43
N ASP A 150 -0.45 -2.44 -12.21
CA ASP A 150 -0.16 -3.68 -12.94
C ASP A 150 -0.32 -3.51 -14.45
N LYS A 151 -1.39 -2.86 -14.91
CA LYS A 151 -1.60 -2.59 -16.33
C LYS A 151 -0.52 -1.71 -16.94
N LEU A 152 -0.06 -0.68 -16.23
CA LEU A 152 1.06 0.16 -16.67
C LEU A 152 2.33 -0.68 -16.82
N ARG A 153 2.63 -1.55 -15.85
CA ARG A 153 3.79 -2.44 -15.91
C ARG A 153 3.71 -3.38 -17.12
N GLU A 154 2.57 -4.07 -17.30
CA GLU A 154 2.43 -5.13 -18.31
C GLU A 154 2.11 -4.65 -19.73
N GLU A 155 1.52 -3.47 -19.90
CA GLU A 155 1.14 -2.96 -21.24
C GLU A 155 2.02 -1.79 -21.69
N TYR A 156 2.26 -0.82 -20.81
CA TYR A 156 3.00 0.38 -21.18
C TYR A 156 4.52 0.13 -21.10
N PHE A 157 5.03 -0.21 -19.92
CA PHE A 157 6.48 -0.40 -19.72
C PHE A 157 7.03 -1.65 -20.40
N GLU A 158 6.16 -2.61 -20.76
CA GLU A 158 6.49 -3.73 -21.62
C GLU A 158 7.06 -3.28 -22.98
N ASN A 159 6.65 -2.13 -23.51
CA ASN A 159 7.17 -1.59 -24.76
C ASN A 159 8.33 -0.61 -24.57
N GLU A 160 8.45 -0.01 -23.39
CA GLU A 160 9.50 0.97 -23.07
C GLU A 160 10.81 0.29 -22.63
N VAL A 161 10.73 -0.88 -21.99
CA VAL A 161 11.92 -1.65 -21.59
C VAL A 161 12.42 -2.46 -22.79
N PRO A 162 13.70 -2.30 -23.20
CA PRO A 162 14.23 -3.00 -24.36
C PRO A 162 14.22 -4.53 -24.15
N LEU A 163 14.20 -5.27 -25.26
CA LEU A 163 14.34 -6.74 -25.23
C LEU A 163 15.81 -7.17 -25.11
N TYR A 164 16.73 -6.33 -25.59
CA TYR A 164 18.16 -6.61 -25.61
C TYR A 164 18.91 -5.45 -24.97
N SER A 165 19.97 -5.76 -24.24
CA SER A 165 20.84 -4.76 -23.65
C SER A 165 22.28 -5.26 -23.55
N GLU A 166 23.16 -4.33 -23.20
CA GLU A 166 24.45 -4.66 -22.63
C GLU A 166 24.24 -5.42 -21.31
N GLN A 167 25.00 -6.51 -21.13
CA GLN A 167 24.99 -7.33 -19.93
C GLN A 167 26.41 -7.72 -19.52
N ARG A 168 26.56 -8.01 -18.22
CA ARG A 168 27.78 -8.55 -17.62
C ARG A 168 27.49 -9.93 -17.07
N HIS A 169 28.39 -10.88 -17.26
CA HIS A 169 28.40 -12.12 -16.46
C HIS A 169 29.30 -11.88 -15.26
N ILE A 170 28.75 -11.94 -14.05
CA ILE A 170 29.45 -11.53 -12.83
C ILE A 170 29.59 -12.72 -11.89
N MET A 171 30.76 -12.85 -11.28
CA MET A 171 30.92 -13.60 -10.05
C MET A 171 31.23 -12.65 -8.89
N ALA A 172 30.66 -12.89 -7.72
CA ALA A 172 30.93 -12.09 -6.53
C ALA A 172 30.86 -12.92 -5.24
N MET A 173 31.58 -12.46 -4.23
CA MET A 173 31.49 -12.97 -2.86
C MET A 173 31.67 -11.81 -1.88
N LEU A 174 30.95 -11.87 -0.77
CA LEU A 174 31.07 -10.91 0.32
C LEU A 174 31.85 -11.51 1.48
N LEU A 175 32.89 -10.83 1.94
CA LEU A 175 33.80 -11.32 2.97
C LEU A 175 33.77 -10.42 4.21
N GLU A 176 34.02 -11.04 5.37
CA GLU A 176 33.87 -10.38 6.68
C GLU A 176 34.92 -9.28 6.92
N SER A 177 36.06 -9.34 6.22
CA SER A 177 37.15 -8.38 6.43
C SER A 177 38.05 -8.23 5.21
N GLU A 178 38.74 -7.09 5.13
CA GLU A 178 39.75 -6.83 4.11
C GLU A 178 40.86 -7.90 4.11
N ALA A 179 41.30 -8.33 5.30
CA ALA A 179 42.34 -9.35 5.43
C ALA A 179 41.91 -10.72 4.88
N GLN A 180 40.66 -11.12 5.12
CA GLN A 180 40.08 -12.34 4.53
C GLN A 180 39.93 -12.17 3.01
N ALA A 181 39.50 -11.00 2.55
CA ALA A 181 39.42 -10.70 1.13
C ALA A 181 40.77 -10.77 0.42
N ASP A 182 41.83 -10.25 1.02
CA ASP A 182 43.18 -10.39 0.47
C ASP A 182 43.66 -11.84 0.43
N GLU A 183 43.39 -12.63 1.47
CA GLU A 183 43.74 -14.06 1.50
C GLU A 183 43.01 -14.84 0.40
N VAL A 184 41.69 -14.67 0.30
CA VAL A 184 40.86 -15.34 -0.70
C VAL A 184 41.27 -14.91 -2.11
N ARG A 185 41.60 -13.63 -2.31
CA ARG A 185 42.09 -13.12 -3.59
C ARG A 185 43.39 -13.80 -4.03
N LEU A 186 44.34 -14.00 -3.12
CA LEU A 186 45.59 -14.73 -3.41
C LEU A 186 45.32 -16.20 -3.79
N ARG A 187 44.34 -16.84 -3.15
CA ARG A 187 43.93 -18.22 -3.47
C ARG A 187 43.28 -18.32 -4.86
N LEU A 188 42.45 -17.34 -5.22
CA LEU A 188 41.88 -17.20 -6.57
C LEU A 188 42.96 -16.97 -7.63
N GLU A 189 43.94 -16.12 -7.35
CA GLU A 189 45.10 -15.87 -8.23
C GLU A 189 45.98 -17.14 -8.38
N ALA A 190 46.02 -18.01 -7.37
CA ALA A 190 46.69 -19.31 -7.43
C ALA A 190 45.89 -20.39 -8.19
N GLY A 191 44.66 -20.08 -8.63
CA GLY A 191 43.83 -20.94 -9.48
C GLY A 191 42.82 -21.80 -8.74
N GLU A 192 42.53 -21.50 -7.47
CA GLU A 192 41.44 -22.16 -6.74
C GLU A 192 40.06 -21.74 -7.29
N SER A 193 39.05 -22.58 -7.08
CA SER A 193 37.69 -22.37 -7.61
C SER A 193 37.02 -21.18 -6.90
N PHE A 194 36.48 -20.24 -7.70
CA PHE A 194 35.72 -19.11 -7.14
C PHE A 194 34.50 -19.59 -6.37
N GLY A 195 33.76 -20.57 -6.92
CA GLY A 195 32.55 -21.07 -6.27
C GLY A 195 32.81 -21.78 -4.95
N ASP A 196 33.84 -22.62 -4.89
CA ASP A 196 34.21 -23.33 -3.65
C ASP A 196 34.57 -22.34 -2.54
N LEU A 197 35.30 -21.26 -2.90
CA LEU A 197 35.65 -20.19 -1.98
C LEU A 197 34.44 -19.34 -1.57
N THR A 198 33.49 -19.10 -2.48
CA THR A 198 32.25 -18.40 -2.13
C THR A 198 31.42 -19.22 -1.14
N GLU A 199 31.27 -20.52 -1.38
CA GLU A 199 30.52 -21.41 -0.49
C GLU A 199 31.13 -21.45 0.91
N GLU A 200 32.46 -21.45 1.00
CA GLU A 200 33.20 -21.50 2.26
C GLU A 200 33.18 -20.17 3.03
N PHE A 201 33.36 -19.04 2.34
CA PHE A 201 33.66 -17.76 2.99
C PHE A 201 32.61 -16.67 2.80
N SER A 202 31.72 -16.77 1.81
CA SER A 202 30.76 -15.69 1.57
C SER A 202 29.78 -15.57 2.72
N VAL A 203 29.61 -14.36 3.24
CA VAL A 203 28.62 -14.03 4.27
C VAL A 203 27.32 -13.45 3.69
N GLU A 204 27.24 -13.30 2.36
CA GLU A 204 26.02 -12.94 1.66
C GLU A 204 25.33 -14.19 1.11
N ALA A 205 24.04 -14.34 1.44
CA ALA A 205 23.30 -15.59 1.25
C ALA A 205 23.03 -15.93 -0.21
N LEU A 206 22.75 -14.95 -1.07
CA LEU A 206 22.47 -15.15 -2.49
C LEU A 206 23.72 -15.66 -3.22
N THR A 207 24.84 -14.97 -3.06
CA THR A 207 26.13 -15.36 -3.63
C THR A 207 26.60 -16.70 -3.08
N GLN A 208 26.40 -16.99 -1.79
CA GLN A 208 26.71 -18.31 -1.26
C GLN A 208 25.85 -19.41 -1.91
N ALA A 209 24.54 -19.18 -2.06
CA ALA A 209 23.62 -20.15 -2.66
C ALA A 209 23.90 -20.43 -4.14
N GLU A 210 24.38 -19.43 -4.87
CA GLU A 210 24.69 -19.52 -6.31
C GLU A 210 26.19 -19.79 -6.58
N SER A 211 26.95 -20.23 -5.56
CA SER A 211 28.40 -20.46 -5.65
C SER A 211 29.15 -19.26 -6.28
N GLY A 212 28.67 -18.06 -5.97
CA GLY A 212 29.17 -16.77 -6.43
C GLY A 212 28.80 -16.39 -7.85
N ASP A 213 28.17 -17.26 -8.65
CA ASP A 213 27.79 -16.97 -10.03
C ASP A 213 26.44 -16.24 -10.09
N LEU A 214 26.47 -14.93 -10.34
CA LEU A 214 25.27 -14.11 -10.45
C LEU A 214 24.65 -14.13 -11.86
N GLY A 215 25.25 -14.88 -12.79
CA GLY A 215 24.79 -15.00 -14.17
C GLY A 215 24.95 -13.72 -14.98
N TRP A 216 24.25 -13.66 -16.10
CA TRP A 216 24.20 -12.49 -16.97
C TRP A 216 23.19 -11.48 -16.45
N ARG A 217 23.62 -10.25 -16.17
CA ARG A 217 22.76 -9.18 -15.66
C ARG A 217 22.88 -7.90 -16.49
N PRO A 218 21.75 -7.25 -16.81
CA PRO A 218 21.76 -5.87 -17.31
C PRO A 218 22.05 -4.90 -16.15
N ARG A 219 22.10 -3.60 -16.48
CA ARG A 219 22.13 -2.54 -15.46
C ARG A 219 20.87 -2.58 -14.59
N ASP A 220 20.94 -1.92 -13.44
CA ASP A 220 19.94 -1.78 -12.38
C ASP A 220 19.58 -3.07 -11.63
N VAL A 221 19.72 -4.24 -12.26
CA VAL A 221 19.30 -5.53 -11.67
C VAL A 221 20.18 -5.95 -10.49
N LEU A 222 21.50 -5.79 -10.58
CA LEU A 222 22.41 -6.20 -9.49
C LEU A 222 22.15 -5.39 -8.21
N THR A 223 21.93 -4.09 -8.37
CA THR A 223 21.60 -3.19 -7.27
C THR A 223 20.31 -3.61 -6.56
N ILE A 224 19.30 -4.04 -7.31
CA ILE A 224 18.02 -4.52 -6.76
C ILE A 224 18.20 -5.84 -6.01
N LEU A 225 18.96 -6.79 -6.57
CA LEU A 225 19.11 -8.13 -6.00
C LEU A 225 19.90 -8.12 -4.68
N LEU A 226 20.89 -7.24 -4.56
CA LEU A 226 21.84 -7.24 -3.43
C LEU A 226 21.73 -6.01 -2.53
N GLY A 227 20.93 -5.01 -2.91
CA GLY A 227 20.73 -3.79 -2.11
C GLY A 227 21.95 -2.87 -2.05
N THR A 228 22.91 -3.03 -2.96
CA THR A 228 24.16 -2.23 -3.00
C THR A 228 24.54 -1.95 -4.46
N PRO A 229 24.97 -0.71 -4.79
CA PRO A 229 25.39 -0.35 -6.15
C PRO A 229 26.80 -0.87 -6.49
N ILE A 230 27.60 -1.27 -5.49
CA ILE A 230 29.03 -1.55 -5.63
C ILE A 230 29.34 -2.59 -6.71
N LEU A 231 28.58 -3.70 -6.72
CA LEU A 231 28.80 -4.75 -7.70
C LEU A 231 28.54 -4.26 -9.11
N GLU A 232 27.47 -3.50 -9.29
CA GLU A 232 27.08 -2.99 -10.60
C GLU A 232 28.07 -1.94 -11.12
N GLU A 233 28.43 -0.97 -10.28
CA GLU A 233 29.41 0.06 -10.60
C GLU A 233 30.75 -0.56 -11.01
N TYR A 234 31.23 -1.55 -10.26
CA TYR A 234 32.45 -2.27 -10.60
C TYR A 234 32.28 -3.09 -11.90
N ALA A 235 31.21 -3.88 -12.01
CA ALA A 235 31.02 -4.79 -13.14
C ALA A 235 30.91 -4.06 -14.49
N PHE A 236 30.26 -2.90 -14.50
CA PHE A 236 30.09 -2.11 -15.72
C PHE A 236 31.24 -1.15 -16.02
N SER A 237 32.14 -0.89 -15.05
CA SER A 237 33.36 -0.09 -15.27
C SER A 237 34.61 -0.93 -15.55
N SER A 238 34.54 -2.25 -15.35
CA SER A 238 35.68 -3.17 -15.46
C SER A 238 35.66 -4.02 -16.75
N GLU A 239 36.85 -4.45 -17.17
CA GLU A 239 37.02 -5.39 -18.28
C GLU A 239 36.78 -6.84 -17.87
N ALA A 240 36.40 -7.69 -18.83
CA ALA A 240 36.24 -9.12 -18.61
C ALA A 240 37.57 -9.79 -18.19
N GLY A 241 37.46 -10.74 -17.25
CA GLY A 241 38.57 -11.52 -16.71
C GLY A 241 39.28 -10.89 -15.51
N VAL A 242 39.00 -9.62 -15.18
CA VAL A 242 39.66 -8.91 -14.07
C VAL A 242 38.95 -9.20 -12.74
N LEU A 243 39.73 -9.65 -11.75
CA LEU A 243 39.30 -9.75 -10.36
C LEU A 243 39.57 -8.43 -9.63
N SER A 244 38.58 -7.94 -8.88
CA SER A 244 38.68 -6.69 -8.13
C SER A 244 39.73 -6.76 -7.02
N GLN A 245 40.18 -5.59 -6.56
CA GLN A 245 40.67 -5.47 -5.19
C GLN A 245 39.48 -5.65 -4.22
N PRO A 246 39.71 -5.94 -2.92
CA PRO A 246 38.65 -5.87 -1.92
C PRO A 246 37.94 -4.51 -1.97
N VAL A 247 36.62 -4.51 -2.18
CA VAL A 247 35.81 -3.29 -2.22
C VAL A 247 34.95 -3.22 -0.98
N TYR A 248 35.19 -2.23 -0.12
CA TYR A 248 34.41 -2.05 1.10
C TYR A 248 32.99 -1.57 0.79
N ASP A 249 32.00 -2.18 1.43
CA ASP A 249 30.58 -1.84 1.38
C ASP A 249 30.11 -1.20 2.68
N GLU A 250 29.80 0.10 2.61
CA GLU A 250 29.31 0.88 3.74
C GLU A 250 27.86 0.56 4.12
N GLU A 251 27.07 0.00 3.19
CA GLU A 251 25.67 -0.36 3.44
C GLU A 251 25.56 -1.64 4.29
N ILE A 252 26.64 -2.42 4.36
CA ILE A 252 26.70 -3.68 5.11
C ILE A 252 27.24 -3.42 6.51
N THR A 253 26.31 -3.31 7.45
CA THR A 253 26.58 -2.85 8.83
C THR A 253 26.89 -3.97 9.83
N THR A 254 26.79 -5.24 9.42
CA THR A 254 27.02 -6.42 10.29
C THR A 254 28.22 -7.23 9.80
N GLU A 255 29.19 -7.48 10.69
CA GLU A 255 30.39 -8.32 10.47
C GLU A 255 31.21 -7.99 9.21
N GLY A 256 31.42 -6.71 8.93
CA GLY A 256 32.24 -6.24 7.81
C GLY A 256 31.70 -6.64 6.42
N GLY A 257 32.11 -5.91 5.40
CA GLY A 257 31.55 -6.09 4.07
C GLY A 257 32.55 -5.74 2.99
N TYR A 258 33.39 -6.71 2.60
CA TYR A 258 34.34 -6.54 1.52
C TYR A 258 33.98 -7.45 0.36
N TRP A 259 33.65 -6.85 -0.77
CA TRP A 259 33.35 -7.55 -2.00
C TRP A 259 34.62 -7.94 -2.75
N LEU A 260 34.67 -9.19 -3.22
CA LEU A 260 35.50 -9.58 -4.36
C LEU A 260 34.59 -9.84 -5.55
N ILE A 261 34.88 -9.16 -6.67
CA ILE A 261 34.02 -9.15 -7.85
C ILE A 261 34.86 -9.50 -9.07
N LYS A 262 34.33 -10.37 -9.92
CA LYS A 262 34.95 -10.78 -11.18
C LYS A 262 33.95 -10.67 -12.31
N VAL A 263 34.26 -9.86 -13.31
CA VAL A 263 33.52 -9.87 -14.58
C VAL A 263 34.03 -11.05 -15.39
N VAL A 264 33.18 -12.05 -15.63
CA VAL A 264 33.53 -13.24 -16.41
C VAL A 264 33.50 -12.92 -17.90
N ALA A 265 32.46 -12.22 -18.34
CA ALA A 265 32.24 -11.88 -19.74
C ALA A 265 31.37 -10.63 -19.90
N ILE A 266 31.46 -10.02 -21.08
CA ILE A 266 30.73 -8.83 -21.49
C ILE A 266 30.03 -9.14 -22.81
N GLU A 267 28.76 -8.77 -22.93
CA GLU A 267 27.99 -8.90 -24.17
C GLU A 267 27.12 -7.65 -24.35
N ASP A 268 27.31 -6.91 -25.45
CA ASP A 268 26.70 -5.60 -25.65
C ASP A 268 25.22 -5.68 -26.09
N ASN A 269 24.77 -6.85 -26.56
CA ASN A 269 23.42 -7.01 -27.11
C ASN A 269 22.86 -8.41 -26.83
N ARG A 270 22.60 -8.69 -25.56
CA ARG A 270 22.04 -9.95 -25.08
C ARG A 270 20.55 -9.79 -24.77
N LEU A 271 19.75 -10.82 -25.10
CA LEU A 271 18.34 -10.89 -24.71
C LEU A 271 18.24 -10.85 -23.17
N ILE A 272 17.42 -9.96 -22.64
CA ILE A 272 17.16 -9.87 -21.20
C ILE A 272 16.22 -11.00 -20.80
N GLU A 273 16.54 -11.69 -19.70
CA GLU A 273 15.68 -12.75 -19.16
C GLU A 273 14.37 -12.16 -18.62
N ASP A 274 13.27 -12.91 -18.72
CA ASP A 274 11.93 -12.41 -18.37
C ASP A 274 11.87 -11.85 -16.93
N ASN A 275 12.49 -12.53 -15.97
CA ASN A 275 12.56 -12.07 -14.57
C ASN A 275 13.28 -10.72 -14.43
N ASP A 276 14.43 -10.55 -15.10
CA ASP A 276 15.19 -9.31 -15.08
C ASP A 276 14.41 -8.20 -15.79
N ARG A 277 13.71 -8.55 -16.87
CA ARG A 277 12.88 -7.61 -17.61
C ARG A 277 11.68 -7.15 -16.78
N ASP A 278 11.06 -8.03 -16.00
CA ASP A 278 10.00 -7.68 -15.06
C ASP A 278 10.50 -6.73 -13.96
N LEU A 279 11.71 -6.93 -13.45
CA LEU A 279 12.35 -5.99 -12.52
C LEU A 279 12.59 -4.63 -13.19
N LEU A 280 13.12 -4.60 -14.41
CA LEU A 280 13.36 -3.36 -15.16
C LEU A 280 12.06 -2.60 -15.47
N LYS A 281 10.95 -3.31 -15.75
CA LYS A 281 9.63 -2.69 -15.90
C LYS A 281 9.17 -2.04 -14.60
N ALA A 282 9.44 -2.68 -13.45
CA ALA A 282 9.13 -2.10 -12.15
C ALA A 282 9.99 -0.85 -11.85
N VAL A 283 11.27 -0.86 -12.23
CA VAL A 283 12.17 0.31 -12.13
C VAL A 283 11.63 1.45 -12.98
N ALA A 284 11.36 1.20 -14.26
CA ALA A 284 10.86 2.22 -15.18
C ALA A 284 9.53 2.84 -14.68
N LEU A 285 8.63 2.00 -14.13
CA LEU A 285 7.40 2.48 -13.50
C LEU A 285 7.67 3.33 -12.27
N ASN A 286 8.59 2.92 -11.41
CA ASN A 286 8.94 3.67 -10.20
C ASN A 286 9.58 5.02 -10.53
N ASP A 287 10.50 5.07 -11.50
CA ASP A 287 11.15 6.30 -11.93
C ASP A 287 10.15 7.26 -12.55
N TRP A 288 9.26 6.74 -13.39
CA TRP A 288 8.16 7.51 -13.95
C TRP A 288 7.23 8.03 -12.85
N ALA A 289 6.81 7.19 -11.90
CA ALA A 289 5.95 7.62 -10.80
C ALA A 289 6.63 8.65 -9.89
N SER A 290 7.94 8.53 -9.66
CA SER A 290 8.74 9.52 -8.92
C SER A 290 8.82 10.85 -9.68
N SER A 291 8.94 10.83 -11.01
CA SER A 291 8.92 12.06 -11.80
C SER A 291 7.59 12.84 -11.67
N LEU A 292 6.47 12.15 -11.40
CA LEU A 292 5.18 12.80 -11.14
C LEU A 292 5.19 13.54 -9.79
N TRP A 293 5.92 13.03 -8.81
CA TRP A 293 6.08 13.69 -7.50
C TRP A 293 6.92 14.96 -7.60
N ASP A 294 7.96 14.92 -8.43
CA ASP A 294 8.89 16.04 -8.62
C ASP A 294 8.34 17.12 -9.58
N ASP A 295 7.23 16.84 -10.27
CA ASP A 295 6.58 17.78 -11.18
C ASP A 295 5.91 18.93 -10.40
N PRO A 296 6.39 20.19 -10.54
CA PRO A 296 5.84 21.33 -9.82
C PRO A 296 4.41 21.71 -10.25
N GLU A 297 3.89 21.14 -11.35
CA GLU A 297 2.48 21.31 -11.73
C GLU A 297 1.54 20.49 -10.83
N ASN A 298 2.04 19.46 -10.16
CA ASN A 298 1.25 18.63 -9.26
C ASN A 298 1.15 19.26 -7.86
N ILE A 299 -0.08 19.47 -7.41
CA ILE A 299 -0.40 20.06 -6.10
C ILE A 299 -0.84 18.95 -5.16
N ILE A 300 -0.10 18.76 -4.07
CA ILE A 300 -0.39 17.73 -3.07
C ILE A 300 -0.55 18.40 -1.71
N GLU A 301 -1.69 18.20 -1.07
CA GLU A 301 -2.00 18.79 0.22
C GLU A 301 -2.49 17.71 1.20
N VAL A 302 -1.91 17.69 2.40
CA VAL A 302 -2.29 16.79 3.49
C VAL A 302 -2.87 17.62 4.63
N TYR A 303 -4.09 17.30 5.01
CA TYR A 303 -4.85 17.97 6.07
C TYR A 303 -4.93 17.14 7.36
N LEU A 304 -4.14 16.07 7.44
CA LEU A 304 -4.07 15.16 8.59
C LEU A 304 -3.07 15.65 9.62
N ASP A 305 -3.52 15.74 10.86
CA ASP A 305 -2.66 15.82 12.04
C ASP A 305 -2.51 14.46 12.74
N SER A 306 -1.59 14.39 13.71
CA SER A 306 -1.31 13.14 14.44
C SER A 306 -2.51 12.59 15.22
N SER A 307 -3.43 13.47 15.66
CA SER A 307 -4.64 13.05 16.36
C SER A 307 -5.66 12.43 15.41
N GLN A 308 -5.78 12.97 14.19
CA GLN A 308 -6.63 12.44 13.13
C GLN A 308 -6.09 11.10 12.62
N ILE A 309 -4.77 10.95 12.46
CA ILE A 309 -4.13 9.68 12.10
C ILE A 309 -4.40 8.62 13.17
N ALA A 310 -4.19 8.94 14.45
CA ALA A 310 -4.47 8.02 15.56
C ALA A 310 -5.95 7.60 15.61
N TRP A 311 -6.86 8.54 15.38
CA TRP A 311 -8.30 8.26 15.31
C TRP A 311 -8.64 7.33 14.14
N ALA A 312 -8.05 7.56 12.95
CA ALA A 312 -8.26 6.72 11.78
C ALA A 312 -7.76 5.28 12.01
N VAL A 313 -6.60 5.12 12.65
CA VAL A 313 -6.08 3.80 13.06
C VAL A 313 -7.05 3.09 13.99
N GLU A 314 -7.56 3.78 15.01
CA GLU A 314 -8.55 3.21 15.94
C GLU A 314 -9.83 2.78 15.20
N LYS A 315 -10.27 3.55 14.20
CA LYS A 315 -11.44 3.20 13.37
C LYS A 315 -11.18 1.99 12.49
N ALA A 316 -10.04 1.92 11.83
CA ALA A 316 -9.66 0.81 10.98
C ALA A 316 -9.59 -0.53 11.76
N LEU A 317 -9.18 -0.48 13.03
CA LEU A 317 -9.08 -1.65 13.91
C LEU A 317 -10.43 -2.12 14.50
N ARG A 318 -11.45 -1.25 14.54
CA ARG A 318 -12.73 -1.52 15.21
C ARG A 318 -13.77 -2.24 14.34
N GLY A 319 -13.55 -2.36 13.04
CA GLY A 319 -14.50 -2.96 12.09
C GLY A 319 -13.89 -4.08 11.28
#